data_AF-A0A8T6F116-F1
#
_entry.id   AF-A0A8T6F116-F1
#
_cell.length_a   1.000
_cell.length_b   1.000
_cell.length_c   1.000
_cell.angle_alpha   90.00
_cell.angle_beta   90.00
_cell.angle_gamma   90.00
#
_symmetry.space_group_name_H-M   'P 1'
#
loop_
_entity.id
_entity.type
_entity.pdbx_description
1 polymer ?
#
loop_
_entity_poly.entity_id
_entity_poly.type
_entity_poly.pdbx_seq_one_letter_code
_entity_poly.pdbx_strand_id
1 'polypeptide(L)'
;MRLARLLKEVKRSYRGSDVTRRVRSFDDRTGLETAEGAGASVFDHAETANEYYALCTAFMVWGWGESLHFAPLRPDESLEQSKARHQRLMISKLELQRGMTVIDVGCGVGGPMRRVVREAGVRVTGVNINELQLEMAKRLNTESGVDHMVDYEACNFMDMSAIGDATFDRGYAIESTCHAPDKQRAFEEIFRVLKPGALLWGQEMCLTEQFDPDDNRHQAIKLDLMHGIALNDIATFKEVNHALTEAGFDVIEGLDREVTDGPSTPWYQPMESRHGTLGNALHRLPWGRKAVIAGLRAAEVVRLFPQGSAEVVRLLDRTADAYVAGGKTGIFTPLYCFLARKPL
;
A
#
# COMPACT_ATOMS: atom_id res chain seq x y z
N MET A 1 13.84 -9.57 -6.58
CA MET A 1 14.80 -8.57 -7.12
C MET A 1 16.24 -8.93 -6.73
N ARG A 2 17.24 -8.88 -7.63
CA ARG A 2 18.67 -9.14 -7.28
C ARG A 2 19.24 -7.98 -6.43
N LEU A 3 20.17 -8.26 -5.50
CA LEU A 3 20.79 -7.27 -4.59
C LEU A 3 21.38 -6.05 -5.32
N ALA A 4 21.99 -6.25 -6.49
CA ALA A 4 22.53 -5.15 -7.31
C ALA A 4 21.44 -4.15 -7.76
N ARG A 5 20.23 -4.64 -8.05
CA ARG A 5 19.09 -3.78 -8.43
C ARG A 5 18.58 -3.01 -7.22
N LEU A 6 18.45 -3.65 -6.05
CA LEU A 6 18.14 -2.97 -4.78
C LEU A 6 19.13 -1.82 -4.53
N LEU A 7 20.43 -2.10 -4.63
CA LEU A 7 21.44 -1.09 -4.36
C LEU A 7 21.34 0.11 -5.30
N LYS A 8 21.04 -0.13 -6.59
CA LYS A 8 20.84 0.93 -7.57
C LYS A 8 19.63 1.80 -7.22
N GLU A 9 18.50 1.18 -6.85
CA GLU A 9 17.29 1.92 -6.46
C GLU A 9 17.50 2.71 -5.17
N VAL A 10 18.09 2.09 -4.14
CA VAL A 10 18.40 2.77 -2.87
C VAL A 10 19.32 3.98 -3.08
N LYS A 11 20.36 3.84 -3.92
CA LYS A 11 21.24 4.98 -4.27
C LYS A 11 20.51 6.09 -5.03
N ARG A 12 19.49 5.75 -5.83
CA ARG A 12 18.67 6.72 -6.55
C ARG A 12 17.74 7.46 -5.59
N SER A 13 16.97 6.73 -4.77
CA SER A 13 16.00 7.29 -3.82
C SER A 13 16.65 8.19 -2.78
N TYR A 14 17.89 7.91 -2.38
CA TYR A 14 18.58 8.64 -1.30
C TYR A 14 19.59 9.68 -1.80
N ARG A 15 19.71 9.87 -3.12
CA ARG A 15 20.71 10.77 -3.72
C ARG A 15 20.56 12.19 -3.17
N GLY A 16 21.65 12.71 -2.59
CA GLY A 16 21.70 14.08 -2.08
C GLY A 16 20.88 14.32 -0.81
N SER A 17 20.38 13.27 -0.15
CA SER A 17 19.51 13.38 1.02
C SER A 17 20.17 12.83 2.29
N ASP A 18 19.88 13.45 3.44
CA ASP A 18 20.23 12.93 4.76
C ASP A 18 19.11 11.99 5.24
N VAL A 19 19.25 10.71 4.92
CA VAL A 19 18.23 9.68 5.19
C VAL A 19 17.97 9.54 6.69
N THR A 20 19.00 9.64 7.54
CA THR A 20 18.83 9.54 8.99
C THR A 20 18.00 10.69 9.54
N ARG A 21 18.28 11.92 9.10
CA ARG A 21 17.45 13.08 9.46
C ARG A 21 16.02 12.93 8.97
N ARG A 22 15.83 12.41 7.76
CA ARG A 22 14.52 12.14 7.16
C ARG A 22 13.71 11.10 7.94
N VAL A 23 14.33 9.99 8.33
CA VAL A 23 13.68 8.98 9.20
C VAL A 23 13.33 9.56 10.56
N ARG A 24 14.19 10.40 11.17
CA ARG A 24 13.85 11.09 12.43
C ARG A 24 12.68 12.05 12.26
N SER A 25 12.70 12.87 11.22
CA SER A 25 11.59 13.79 10.92
C SER A 25 10.28 13.06 10.62
N PHE A 26 10.34 11.87 10.01
CA PHE A 26 9.20 10.99 9.90
C PHE A 26 8.72 10.52 11.29
N ASP A 27 9.62 9.91 12.08
CA ASP A 27 9.32 9.42 13.43
C ASP A 27 8.77 10.55 14.34
N ASP A 28 9.26 11.77 14.23
CA ASP A 28 8.78 12.93 15.01
C ASP A 28 7.35 13.35 14.60
N ARG A 29 7.01 13.28 13.30
CA ARG A 29 5.67 13.62 12.78
C ARG A 29 4.64 12.55 13.12
N THR A 30 5.02 11.28 13.05
CA THR A 30 4.11 10.14 13.25
C THR A 30 4.10 9.62 14.68
N GLY A 31 5.17 9.86 15.43
CA GLY A 31 5.35 9.43 16.82
C GLY A 31 4.74 10.37 17.84
N LEU A 32 3.66 11.09 17.43
CA LEU A 32 2.82 12.01 18.20
C LEU A 32 3.21 12.03 19.67
N GLU A 33 3.87 13.12 20.09
CA GLU A 33 4.24 13.35 21.47
C GLU A 33 3.14 12.89 22.43
N THR A 34 3.55 12.05 23.38
CA THR A 34 2.85 11.86 24.64
C THR A 34 2.36 13.20 25.16
N ALA A 35 1.06 13.30 25.46
CA ALA A 35 0.46 14.17 26.47
C ALA A 35 1.13 15.54 26.72
N GLU A 36 0.39 16.61 26.44
CA GLU A 36 0.67 17.98 26.94
C GLU A 36 1.94 18.65 26.40
N GLY A 37 1.85 19.16 25.17
CA GLY A 37 2.52 20.42 24.81
C GLY A 37 3.77 20.32 23.93
N ALA A 38 3.57 20.18 22.62
CA ALA A 38 4.33 20.97 21.64
C ALA A 38 3.36 21.66 20.68
N GLY A 39 3.78 22.85 20.23
CA GLY A 39 3.02 23.66 19.30
C GLY A 39 2.63 22.84 18.06
N ALA A 40 1.35 22.91 17.71
CA ALA A 40 0.75 22.20 16.59
C ALA A 40 1.53 22.41 15.28
N SER A 41 2.50 21.54 14.99
CA SER A 41 2.86 21.28 13.61
C SER A 41 1.73 20.43 13.05
N VAL A 42 0.92 21.02 12.18
CA VAL A 42 -0.18 20.34 11.48
C VAL A 42 0.39 19.08 10.83
N PHE A 43 -0.14 17.91 11.18
CA PHE A 43 0.22 16.66 10.52
C PHE A 43 -0.22 16.73 9.05
N ASP A 44 0.73 16.96 8.14
CA ASP A 44 0.46 16.85 6.71
C ASP A 44 0.52 15.38 6.30
N HIS A 45 -0.65 14.79 6.12
CA HIS A 45 -0.79 13.37 5.77
C HIS A 45 -0.16 13.06 4.41
N ALA A 46 -0.34 13.94 3.42
CA ALA A 46 0.14 13.71 2.06
C ALA A 46 1.67 13.77 2.01
N GLU A 47 2.27 14.77 2.69
CA GLU A 47 3.72 14.88 2.80
C GLU A 47 4.32 13.69 3.59
N THR A 48 3.67 13.29 4.69
CA THR A 48 4.14 12.20 5.55
C THR A 48 4.11 10.85 4.82
N ALA A 49 3.00 10.54 4.13
CA ALA A 49 2.89 9.34 3.29
C ALA A 49 3.90 9.38 2.13
N ASN A 50 4.06 10.53 1.46
CA ASN A 50 5.03 10.68 0.39
C ASN A 50 6.46 10.42 0.86
N GLU A 51 6.84 10.96 2.02
CA GLU A 51 8.16 10.75 2.62
C GLU A 51 8.38 9.29 3.01
N TYR A 52 7.39 8.64 3.64
CA TYR A 52 7.43 7.23 3.97
C TYR A 52 7.71 6.36 2.73
N TYR A 53 6.94 6.56 1.65
CA TYR A 53 7.13 5.79 0.42
C TYR A 53 8.45 6.13 -0.27
N ALA A 54 8.91 7.38 -0.23
CA ALA A 54 10.23 7.77 -0.75
C ALA A 54 11.37 7.06 -0.03
N LEU A 55 11.26 6.86 1.29
CA LEU A 55 12.23 6.12 2.09
C LEU A 55 12.15 4.60 1.84
N CYS A 56 10.96 4.03 1.85
CA CYS A 56 10.76 2.59 2.01
C CYS A 56 10.67 1.79 0.70
N THR A 57 10.21 2.40 -0.41
CA THR A 57 9.80 1.68 -1.63
C THR A 57 10.83 0.69 -2.15
N ALA A 58 12.12 1.06 -2.19
CA ALA A 58 13.16 0.18 -2.74
C ALA A 58 13.31 -1.12 -1.92
N PHE A 59 13.24 -1.02 -0.60
CA PHE A 59 13.29 -2.18 0.30
C PHE A 59 11.99 -2.97 0.28
N MET A 60 10.84 -2.29 0.21
CA MET A 60 9.54 -2.95 0.03
C MET A 60 9.50 -3.78 -1.25
N VAL A 61 9.93 -3.24 -2.39
CA VAL A 61 9.98 -4.01 -3.64
C VAL A 61 10.96 -5.19 -3.56
N TRP A 62 12.05 -5.04 -2.82
CA TRP A 62 13.01 -6.13 -2.63
C TRP A 62 12.45 -7.28 -1.79
N GLY A 63 11.74 -6.97 -0.70
CA GLY A 63 11.20 -7.96 0.23
C GLY A 63 9.78 -8.46 -0.07
N TRP A 64 8.96 -7.64 -0.72
CA TRP A 64 7.52 -7.86 -0.92
C TRP A 64 7.11 -8.03 -2.39
N GLY A 65 7.99 -7.71 -3.35
CA GLY A 65 7.68 -7.78 -4.78
C GLY A 65 7.12 -6.46 -5.32
N GLU A 66 6.71 -6.46 -6.60
CA GLU A 66 6.31 -5.22 -7.29
C GLU A 66 4.82 -4.89 -7.15
N SER A 67 4.03 -5.77 -6.53
CA SER A 67 2.66 -5.51 -6.08
C SER A 67 2.68 -5.31 -4.56
N LEU A 68 2.70 -4.04 -4.14
CA LEU A 68 2.83 -3.62 -2.74
C LEU A 68 1.48 -3.62 -2.01
N HIS A 69 0.78 -4.76 -2.03
CA HIS A 69 -0.47 -4.94 -1.30
C HIS A 69 -0.55 -6.35 -0.69
N PHE A 70 -1.50 -6.56 0.22
CA PHE A 70 -1.88 -7.84 0.78
C PHE A 70 -2.87 -8.57 -0.12
N ALA A 71 -2.95 -9.89 0.09
CA ALA A 71 -3.93 -10.75 -0.54
C ALA A 71 -4.22 -11.93 0.40
N PRO A 72 -5.45 -12.46 0.42
CA PRO A 72 -5.73 -13.68 1.17
C PRO A 72 -4.80 -14.79 0.70
N LEU A 73 -4.20 -15.56 1.62
CA LEU A 73 -3.19 -16.57 1.30
C LEU A 73 -3.74 -17.99 1.54
N ARG A 74 -3.54 -18.88 0.58
CA ARG A 74 -3.84 -20.31 0.70
C ARG A 74 -2.58 -21.10 1.10
N PRO A 75 -2.71 -22.22 1.84
CA PRO A 75 -1.56 -23.01 2.29
C PRO A 75 -0.62 -23.51 1.17
N ASP A 76 -1.14 -23.69 -0.04
CA ASP A 76 -0.45 -24.30 -1.19
C ASP A 76 0.01 -23.29 -2.25
N GLU A 77 -0.10 -21.99 -2.00
CA GLU A 77 0.30 -20.95 -2.94
C GLU A 77 1.44 -20.06 -2.40
N SER A 78 2.25 -19.54 -3.31
CA SER A 78 3.21 -18.48 -3.00
C SER A 78 2.51 -17.12 -2.87
N LEU A 79 3.16 -16.17 -2.19
CA LEU A 79 2.66 -14.78 -2.09
C LEU A 79 2.41 -14.13 -3.47
N GLU A 80 3.24 -14.42 -4.47
CA GLU A 80 3.03 -13.90 -5.81
C GLU A 80 1.79 -14.51 -6.48
N GLN A 81 1.52 -15.79 -6.23
CA GLN A 81 0.30 -16.47 -6.70
C GLN A 81 -0.95 -15.95 -5.98
N SER A 82 -0.86 -15.65 -4.67
CA SER A 82 -2.00 -15.12 -3.92
C SER A 82 -2.40 -13.73 -4.42
N LYS A 83 -1.43 -12.83 -4.62
CA LYS A 83 -1.65 -11.50 -5.23
C LYS A 83 -2.19 -11.61 -6.64
N ALA A 84 -1.64 -12.53 -7.44
CA ALA A 84 -2.09 -12.80 -8.79
C ALA A 84 -3.57 -13.21 -8.85
N ARG A 85 -3.98 -14.11 -7.94
CA ARG A 85 -5.37 -14.57 -7.79
C ARG A 85 -6.28 -13.44 -7.32
N HIS A 86 -5.83 -12.63 -6.37
CA HIS A 86 -6.60 -11.52 -5.83
C HIS A 86 -6.85 -10.43 -6.88
N GLN A 87 -5.82 -10.06 -7.66
CA GLN A 87 -5.97 -9.12 -8.78
C GLN A 87 -6.90 -9.66 -9.88
N ARG A 88 -6.94 -10.98 -10.13
CA ARG A 88 -7.92 -11.58 -11.06
C ARG A 88 -9.35 -11.48 -10.57
N LEU A 89 -9.57 -11.63 -9.26
CA LEU A 89 -10.87 -11.38 -8.66
C LEU A 89 -11.31 -9.94 -8.91
N MET A 90 -10.44 -8.96 -8.66
CA MET A 90 -10.70 -7.55 -8.96
C MET A 90 -11.05 -7.34 -10.45
N ILE A 91 -10.25 -7.86 -11.38
CA ILE A 91 -10.50 -7.78 -12.82
C ILE A 91 -11.89 -8.33 -13.18
N SER A 92 -12.26 -9.48 -12.59
CA SER A 92 -13.57 -10.10 -12.79
C SER A 92 -14.71 -9.28 -12.19
N LYS A 93 -14.53 -8.75 -10.97
CA LYS A 93 -15.54 -7.94 -10.26
C LYS A 93 -15.81 -6.60 -10.95
N LEU A 94 -14.79 -6.03 -11.58
CA LEU A 94 -14.91 -4.83 -12.39
C LEU A 94 -15.47 -5.09 -13.79
N GLU A 95 -15.68 -6.35 -14.17
CA GLU A 95 -16.16 -6.73 -15.51
C GLU A 95 -15.31 -6.11 -16.63
N LEU A 96 -13.98 -6.11 -16.46
CA LEU A 96 -13.09 -5.43 -17.40
C LEU A 96 -13.16 -6.08 -18.79
N GLN A 97 -13.33 -5.24 -19.81
CA GLN A 97 -13.36 -5.65 -21.21
C GLN A 97 -12.29 -4.92 -22.01
N ARG A 98 -11.75 -5.59 -23.03
CA ARG A 98 -10.75 -5.02 -23.94
C ARG A 98 -11.22 -3.67 -24.47
N GLY A 99 -10.32 -2.68 -24.44
CA GLY A 99 -10.58 -1.33 -24.94
C GLY A 99 -11.14 -0.34 -23.93
N MET A 100 -11.54 -0.78 -22.73
CA MET A 100 -11.93 0.13 -21.64
C MET A 100 -10.75 0.99 -21.16
N THR A 101 -11.08 2.17 -20.63
CA THR A 101 -10.16 3.02 -19.85
C THR A 101 -10.40 2.80 -18.35
N VAL A 102 -9.32 2.61 -17.60
CA VAL A 102 -9.37 2.28 -16.17
C VAL A 102 -8.44 3.22 -15.39
N ILE A 103 -8.89 3.68 -14.23
CA ILE A 103 -8.04 4.42 -13.29
C ILE A 103 -7.52 3.50 -12.18
N ASP A 104 -6.22 3.57 -11.92
CA ASP A 104 -5.54 2.97 -10.76
C ASP A 104 -5.19 4.08 -9.76
N VAL A 105 -5.99 4.19 -8.69
CA VAL A 105 -5.87 5.24 -7.69
C VAL A 105 -4.82 4.82 -6.67
N GLY A 106 -3.67 5.50 -6.65
CA GLY A 106 -2.52 5.12 -5.83
C GLY A 106 -1.71 3.97 -6.45
N CYS A 107 -1.35 4.09 -7.73
CA CYS A 107 -0.79 2.99 -8.52
C CYS A 107 0.58 2.44 -8.08
N GLY A 108 1.22 3.10 -7.10
CA GLY A 108 2.51 2.70 -6.57
C GLY A 108 3.56 2.56 -7.68
N VAL A 109 4.17 1.37 -7.75
CA VAL A 109 5.19 1.03 -8.76
C VAL A 109 4.61 0.28 -9.98
N GLY A 110 3.29 0.32 -10.14
CA GLY A 110 2.55 -0.21 -11.29
C GLY A 110 2.38 -1.74 -11.33
N GLY A 111 2.61 -2.46 -10.24
CA GLY A 111 2.47 -3.92 -10.18
C GLY A 111 1.11 -4.43 -10.64
N PRO A 112 0.01 -4.03 -9.98
CA PRO A 112 -1.35 -4.36 -10.40
C PRO A 112 -1.66 -3.93 -11.84
N MET A 113 -1.25 -2.70 -12.24
CA MET A 113 -1.44 -2.20 -13.61
C MET A 113 -0.94 -3.20 -14.65
N ARG A 114 0.28 -3.74 -14.47
CA ARG A 114 0.88 -4.71 -15.41
C ARG A 114 0.05 -5.97 -15.59
N ARG A 115 -0.63 -6.45 -14.54
CA ARG A 115 -1.53 -7.60 -14.66
C ARG A 115 -2.81 -7.20 -15.34
N VAL A 116 -3.43 -6.11 -14.91
CA VAL A 116 -4.71 -5.61 -15.44
C VAL A 116 -4.62 -5.42 -16.95
N VAL A 117 -3.59 -4.73 -17.46
CA VAL A 117 -3.42 -4.53 -18.91
C VAL A 117 -3.19 -5.84 -19.67
N ARG A 118 -2.39 -6.77 -19.11
CA ARG A 118 -2.07 -8.05 -19.77
C ARG A 118 -3.25 -9.01 -19.82
N GLU A 119 -4.03 -9.09 -18.74
CA GLU A 119 -5.10 -10.07 -18.62
C GLU A 119 -6.44 -9.53 -19.17
N ALA A 120 -6.70 -8.22 -19.10
CA ALA A 120 -7.96 -7.63 -19.58
C ALA A 120 -7.85 -6.86 -20.91
N GLY A 121 -6.66 -6.45 -21.35
CA GLY A 121 -6.49 -5.67 -22.58
C GLY A 121 -7.08 -4.26 -22.50
N VAL A 122 -7.07 -3.66 -21.31
CA VAL A 122 -7.55 -2.29 -21.03
C VAL A 122 -6.40 -1.29 -21.03
N ARG A 123 -6.72 0.01 -21.16
CA ARG A 123 -5.77 1.09 -20.90
C ARG A 123 -5.90 1.54 -19.45
N VAL A 124 -4.79 1.67 -18.73
CA VAL A 124 -4.79 2.06 -17.32
C VAL A 124 -4.05 3.38 -17.11
N THR A 125 -4.71 4.36 -16.52
CA THR A 125 -4.06 5.58 -16.01
C THR A 125 -3.83 5.44 -14.52
N GLY A 126 -2.57 5.47 -14.09
CA GLY A 126 -2.19 5.42 -12.69
C GLY A 126 -2.04 6.81 -12.08
N VAL A 127 -2.77 7.09 -11.00
CA VAL A 127 -2.61 8.30 -10.20
C VAL A 127 -1.71 8.00 -9.01
N ASN A 128 -0.73 8.85 -8.73
CA ASN A 128 0.10 8.75 -7.52
C ASN A 128 0.77 10.10 -7.21
N ILE A 129 0.86 10.46 -5.93
CA ILE A 129 1.56 11.67 -5.48
C ILE A 129 3.09 11.47 -5.44
N ASN A 130 3.56 10.23 -5.33
CA ASN A 130 4.98 9.94 -5.17
C ASN A 130 5.70 9.83 -6.52
N GLU A 131 6.44 10.88 -6.89
CA GLU A 131 7.19 10.94 -8.14
C GLU A 131 8.22 9.81 -8.30
N LEU A 132 8.91 9.40 -7.22
CA LEU A 132 9.90 8.31 -7.28
C LEU A 132 9.25 6.98 -7.64
N GLN A 133 8.05 6.71 -7.10
CA GLN A 133 7.26 5.53 -7.46
C GLN A 133 6.78 5.62 -8.91
N LEU A 134 6.33 6.77 -9.38
CA LEU A 134 5.94 6.96 -10.79
C LEU A 134 7.11 6.77 -11.76
N GLU A 135 8.30 7.30 -11.44
CA GLU A 135 9.51 7.05 -12.22
C GLU A 135 9.84 5.55 -12.29
N MET A 136 9.71 4.86 -11.16
CA MET A 136 9.94 3.42 -11.09
C MET A 136 8.86 2.64 -11.85
N ALA A 137 7.59 3.04 -11.75
CA ALA A 137 6.47 2.44 -12.46
C ALA A 137 6.65 2.55 -13.98
N LYS A 138 6.98 3.75 -14.48
CA LYS A 138 7.29 4.00 -15.91
C LYS A 138 8.39 3.07 -16.40
N ARG A 139 9.49 2.97 -15.66
CA ARG A 139 10.61 2.08 -15.98
C ARG A 139 10.18 0.60 -16.00
N LEU A 140 9.51 0.13 -14.94
CA LEU A 140 9.09 -1.27 -14.80
C LEU A 140 8.05 -1.68 -15.85
N ASN A 141 7.15 -0.76 -16.23
CA ASN A 141 6.13 -1.00 -17.25
C ASN A 141 6.75 -1.03 -18.65
N THR A 142 7.75 -0.17 -18.93
CA THR A 142 8.55 -0.21 -20.17
C THR A 142 9.35 -1.51 -20.28
N GLU A 143 10.07 -1.91 -19.22
CA GLU A 143 10.80 -3.19 -19.16
C GLU A 143 9.87 -4.40 -19.33
N SER A 144 8.59 -4.23 -19.00
CA SER A 144 7.52 -5.22 -19.13
C SER A 144 6.80 -5.22 -20.48
N GLY A 145 7.11 -4.26 -21.36
CA GLY A 145 6.50 -4.10 -22.68
C GLY A 145 5.02 -3.69 -22.65
N VAL A 146 4.55 -3.01 -21.59
CA VAL A 146 3.15 -2.58 -21.44
C VAL A 146 2.98 -1.05 -21.43
N ASP A 147 4.05 -0.30 -21.64
CA ASP A 147 4.10 1.17 -21.66
C ASP A 147 3.10 1.80 -22.63
N HIS A 148 2.79 1.15 -23.75
CA HIS A 148 1.77 1.61 -24.72
C HIS A 148 0.31 1.48 -24.25
N MET A 149 0.07 0.82 -23.11
CA MET A 149 -1.26 0.59 -22.51
C MET A 149 -1.42 1.27 -21.15
N VAL A 150 -0.41 1.99 -20.67
CA VAL A 150 -0.44 2.65 -19.37
C VAL A 150 -0.07 4.12 -19.50
N ASP A 151 -0.73 4.96 -18.71
CA ASP A 151 -0.39 6.36 -18.54
C ASP A 151 -0.34 6.72 -17.05
N TYR A 152 0.13 7.92 -16.73
CA TYR A 152 0.36 8.34 -15.36
C TYR A 152 0.00 9.80 -15.15
N GLU A 153 -0.66 10.07 -14.03
CA GLU A 153 -0.92 11.41 -13.54
C GLU A 153 -0.27 11.57 -12.16
N ALA A 154 0.57 12.61 -12.02
CA ALA A 154 1.24 12.94 -10.78
C ALA A 154 0.38 13.92 -9.97
N CYS A 155 -0.63 13.40 -9.27
CA CYS A 155 -1.53 14.22 -8.47
C CYS A 155 -1.94 13.54 -7.17
N ASN A 156 -2.56 14.33 -6.30
CA ASN A 156 -3.24 13.86 -5.11
C ASN A 156 -4.62 13.33 -5.52
N PHE A 157 -5.00 12.11 -5.14
CA PHE A 157 -6.32 11.57 -5.52
C PHE A 157 -7.51 12.29 -4.84
N MET A 158 -7.28 13.22 -3.91
CA MET A 158 -8.28 14.17 -3.39
C MET A 158 -8.42 15.45 -4.24
N ASP A 159 -7.54 15.62 -5.23
CA ASP A 159 -7.57 16.68 -6.24
C ASP A 159 -7.05 16.13 -7.58
N MET A 160 -7.97 15.59 -8.38
CA MET A 160 -7.70 15.09 -9.71
C MET A 160 -8.14 16.10 -10.78
N SER A 161 -8.02 17.41 -10.51
CA SER A 161 -8.46 18.49 -11.42
C SER A 161 -7.83 18.46 -12.81
N ALA A 162 -6.64 17.86 -12.96
CA ALA A 162 -6.01 17.61 -14.27
C ALA A 162 -6.73 16.55 -15.13
N ILE A 163 -7.62 15.76 -14.52
CA ILE A 163 -8.40 14.70 -15.16
C ILE A 163 -9.84 15.19 -15.35
N GLY A 164 -10.35 15.07 -16.58
CA GLY A 164 -11.73 15.43 -16.90
C GLY A 164 -12.78 14.54 -16.23
N ASP A 165 -13.97 15.08 -16.06
CA ASP A 165 -15.14 14.34 -15.56
C ASP A 165 -15.49 13.16 -16.49
N ALA A 166 -16.02 12.08 -15.92
CA ALA A 166 -16.52 10.92 -16.67
C ALA A 166 -15.52 10.37 -17.72
N THR A 167 -14.24 10.29 -17.35
CA THR A 167 -13.15 9.82 -18.22
C THR A 167 -13.02 8.30 -18.25
N PHE A 168 -13.21 7.63 -17.11
CA PHE A 168 -12.87 6.20 -16.97
C PHE A 168 -14.11 5.30 -16.94
N ASP A 169 -14.02 4.17 -17.64
CA ASP A 169 -15.08 3.15 -17.63
C ASP A 169 -15.14 2.41 -16.29
N ARG A 170 -13.99 2.24 -15.62
CA ARG A 170 -13.83 1.51 -14.36
C ARG A 170 -12.71 2.12 -13.52
N GLY A 171 -12.69 1.84 -12.23
CA GLY A 171 -11.61 2.26 -11.33
C GLY A 171 -11.25 1.20 -10.31
N TYR A 172 -10.03 1.25 -9.80
CA TYR A 172 -9.66 0.51 -8.61
C TYR A 172 -8.69 1.29 -7.72
N ALA A 173 -8.76 0.99 -6.42
CA ALA A 173 -7.91 1.57 -5.37
C ALA A 173 -7.44 0.45 -4.43
N ILE A 174 -6.17 0.07 -4.48
CA ILE A 174 -5.63 -1.03 -3.67
C ILE A 174 -4.77 -0.46 -2.55
N GLU A 175 -5.28 -0.49 -1.32
CA GLU A 175 -4.58 -0.04 -0.11
C GLU A 175 -4.02 1.39 -0.24
N SER A 176 -4.75 2.27 -0.93
CA SER A 176 -4.30 3.63 -1.25
C SER A 176 -5.16 4.71 -0.59
N THR A 177 -6.48 4.60 -0.69
CA THR A 177 -7.44 5.55 -0.11
C THR A 177 -7.49 5.51 1.43
N CYS A 178 -6.86 4.51 2.06
CA CYS A 178 -6.53 4.52 3.49
C CYS A 178 -5.67 5.75 3.84
N HIS A 179 -4.83 6.21 2.93
CA HIS A 179 -3.99 7.41 3.07
C HIS A 179 -4.71 8.73 2.70
N ALA A 180 -6.03 8.70 2.47
CA ALA A 180 -6.81 9.92 2.36
C ALA A 180 -7.18 10.41 3.78
N PRO A 181 -6.71 11.59 4.23
CA PRO A 181 -7.20 12.19 5.48
C PRO A 181 -8.69 12.53 5.39
N ASP A 182 -9.16 12.93 4.21
CA ASP A 182 -10.57 13.07 3.89
C ASP A 182 -10.97 12.00 2.86
N LYS A 183 -11.51 10.88 3.36
CA LYS A 183 -11.92 9.75 2.51
C LYS A 183 -13.10 10.10 1.62
N GLN A 184 -14.05 10.90 2.13
CA GLN A 184 -15.19 11.33 1.35
C GLN A 184 -14.71 12.14 0.15
N ARG A 185 -13.82 13.12 0.36
CA ARG A 185 -13.24 13.92 -0.73
C ARG A 185 -12.51 13.08 -1.77
N ALA A 186 -11.74 12.08 -1.32
CA ALA A 186 -11.09 11.14 -2.25
C ALA A 186 -12.12 10.38 -3.10
N PHE A 187 -13.18 9.84 -2.47
CA PHE A 187 -14.23 9.14 -3.20
C PHE A 187 -15.05 10.08 -4.10
N GLU A 188 -15.27 11.35 -3.73
CA GLU A 188 -15.92 12.35 -4.59
C GLU A 188 -15.13 12.61 -5.88
N GLU A 189 -13.80 12.74 -5.79
CA GLU A 189 -12.96 12.89 -6.98
C GLU A 189 -12.95 11.63 -7.83
N ILE A 190 -12.89 10.44 -7.22
CA ILE A 190 -13.01 9.16 -7.94
C ILE A 190 -14.38 9.06 -8.62
N PHE A 191 -15.46 9.43 -7.93
CA PHE A 191 -16.81 9.48 -8.47
C PHE A 191 -16.88 10.42 -9.67
N ARG A 192 -16.29 11.62 -9.58
CA ARG A 192 -16.28 12.62 -10.67
C ARG A 192 -15.62 12.08 -11.94
N VAL A 193 -14.45 11.47 -11.84
CA VAL A 193 -13.67 11.00 -13.00
C VAL A 193 -14.21 9.69 -13.61
N LEU A 194 -15.04 8.95 -12.88
CA LEU A 194 -15.69 7.74 -13.39
C LEU A 194 -16.94 8.07 -14.24
N LYS A 195 -17.17 7.31 -15.30
CA LYS A 195 -18.39 7.42 -16.13
C LYS A 195 -19.64 6.95 -15.35
N PRO A 196 -20.84 7.45 -15.71
CA PRO A 196 -22.09 6.86 -15.21
C PRO A 196 -22.14 5.35 -15.44
N GLY A 197 -22.61 4.60 -14.44
CA GLY A 197 -22.64 3.13 -14.46
C GLY A 197 -21.29 2.42 -14.20
N ALA A 198 -20.19 3.16 -14.03
CA ALA A 198 -18.87 2.58 -13.77
C ALA A 198 -18.81 1.85 -12.43
N LEU A 199 -18.02 0.77 -12.39
CA LEU A 199 -17.67 0.05 -11.16
C LEU A 199 -16.33 0.54 -10.63
N LEU A 200 -16.26 0.67 -9.30
CA LEU A 200 -15.07 0.90 -8.50
C LEU A 200 -14.86 -0.30 -7.59
N TRP A 201 -13.65 -0.86 -7.60
CA TRP A 201 -13.25 -1.90 -6.66
C TRP A 201 -12.16 -1.36 -5.75
N GLY A 202 -12.31 -1.53 -4.43
CA GLY A 202 -11.33 -1.06 -3.46
C GLY A 202 -10.91 -2.14 -2.49
N GLN A 203 -9.69 -1.99 -1.98
CA GLN A 203 -9.16 -2.73 -0.85
C GLN A 203 -8.59 -1.73 0.16
N GLU A 204 -8.97 -1.87 1.43
CA GLU A 204 -8.63 -0.91 2.48
C GLU A 204 -7.99 -1.60 3.68
N MET A 205 -7.14 -0.84 4.36
CA MET A 205 -6.61 -1.18 5.67
C MET A 205 -7.54 -0.61 6.74
N CYS A 206 -8.18 -1.50 7.50
CA CYS A 206 -9.27 -1.13 8.39
C CYS A 206 -9.14 -1.73 9.79
N LEU A 207 -9.69 -1.01 10.77
CA LEU A 207 -10.04 -1.60 12.06
C LEU A 207 -11.29 -2.48 11.89
N THR A 208 -11.30 -3.60 12.59
CA THR A 208 -12.45 -4.51 12.64
C THR A 208 -13.34 -4.19 13.84
N GLU A 209 -14.50 -4.84 13.92
CA GLU A 209 -15.40 -4.74 15.09
C GLU A 209 -14.78 -5.29 16.38
N GLN A 210 -13.65 -6.00 16.32
CA GLN A 210 -12.93 -6.49 17.50
C GLN A 210 -12.07 -5.40 18.16
N PHE A 211 -11.85 -4.27 17.49
CA PHE A 211 -11.14 -3.15 18.09
C PHE A 211 -11.97 -2.57 19.25
N ASP A 212 -11.36 -2.53 20.42
CA ASP A 212 -11.93 -1.94 21.63
C ASP A 212 -11.16 -0.65 21.94
N PRO A 213 -11.79 0.53 21.85
CA PRO A 213 -11.12 1.79 22.14
C PRO A 213 -10.70 1.95 23.61
N ASP A 214 -11.30 1.20 24.52
CA ASP A 214 -10.99 1.26 25.96
C ASP A 214 -9.87 0.27 26.34
N ASP A 215 -9.47 -0.64 25.44
CA ASP A 215 -8.35 -1.56 25.66
C ASP A 215 -7.00 -0.89 25.29
N ASN A 216 -6.17 -0.64 26.30
CA ASN A 216 -4.84 -0.05 26.16
C ASN A 216 -3.92 -0.81 25.18
N ARG A 217 -4.05 -2.14 25.08
CA ARG A 217 -3.28 -2.96 24.15
C ARG A 217 -3.76 -2.74 22.72
N HIS A 218 -5.06 -2.62 22.50
CA HIS A 218 -5.61 -2.31 21.17
C HIS A 218 -5.18 -0.92 20.71
N GLN A 219 -5.22 0.07 21.60
CA GLN A 219 -4.73 1.43 21.33
C GLN A 219 -3.24 1.44 20.96
N ALA A 220 -2.41 0.72 21.72
CA ALA A 220 -0.98 0.62 21.42
C ALA A 220 -0.71 -0.01 20.04
N ILE A 221 -1.40 -1.10 19.69
CA ILE A 221 -1.26 -1.74 18.38
C ILE A 221 -1.74 -0.81 17.26
N LYS A 222 -2.86 -0.11 17.45
CA LYS A 222 -3.37 0.88 16.50
C LYS A 222 -2.35 1.99 16.25
N LEU A 223 -1.73 2.52 17.30
CA LEU A 223 -0.70 3.55 17.19
C LEU A 223 0.55 3.03 16.45
N ASP A 224 1.01 1.82 16.78
CA ASP A 224 2.15 1.18 16.09
C ASP A 224 1.84 0.95 14.60
N LEU A 225 0.61 0.56 14.27
CA LEU A 225 0.15 0.46 12.88
C LEU A 225 0.20 1.84 12.22
N MET A 226 -0.51 2.84 12.78
CA MET A 226 -0.53 4.22 12.27
C MET A 226 0.86 4.77 11.98
N HIS A 227 1.81 4.58 12.90
CA HIS A 227 3.21 4.93 12.68
C HIS A 227 3.83 4.13 11.53
N GLY A 228 3.73 2.81 11.59
CA GLY A 228 4.39 1.91 10.65
C GLY A 228 3.91 2.03 9.20
N ILE A 229 2.71 2.54 8.98
CA ILE A 229 2.09 2.71 7.66
C ILE A 229 1.75 4.17 7.32
N ALA A 230 2.29 5.13 8.08
CA ALA A 230 2.12 6.57 7.84
C ALA A 230 0.65 7.01 7.74
N LEU A 231 -0.20 6.53 8.65
CA LEU A 231 -1.60 6.93 8.76
C LEU A 231 -1.86 7.83 9.97
N ASN A 232 -2.74 8.82 9.80
CA ASN A 232 -3.21 9.66 10.90
C ASN A 232 -4.31 8.97 11.73
N ASP A 233 -5.09 8.10 11.09
CA ASP A 233 -6.08 7.25 11.73
C ASP A 233 -6.38 6.05 10.83
N ILE A 234 -7.03 5.02 11.36
CA ILE A 234 -7.43 3.81 10.64
C ILE A 234 -8.95 3.71 10.69
N ALA A 235 -9.59 3.80 9.53
CA ALA A 235 -11.04 3.73 9.42
C ALA A 235 -11.57 2.32 9.65
N THR A 236 -12.81 2.24 10.11
CA THR A 236 -13.63 1.02 10.15
C THR A 236 -14.27 0.76 8.79
N PHE A 237 -14.79 -0.46 8.59
CA PHE A 237 -15.56 -0.80 7.39
C PHE A 237 -16.76 0.12 7.17
N LYS A 238 -17.43 0.49 8.28
CA LYS A 238 -18.62 1.35 8.28
C LYS A 238 -18.27 2.76 7.80
N GLU A 239 -17.17 3.32 8.25
CA GLU A 239 -16.71 4.65 7.83
C GLU A 239 -16.33 4.67 6.35
N VAL A 240 -15.66 3.63 5.85
CA VAL A 240 -15.35 3.50 4.41
C VAL A 240 -16.65 3.45 3.59
N ASN A 241 -17.62 2.61 3.98
CA ASN A 241 -18.89 2.50 3.26
C ASN A 241 -19.72 3.78 3.32
N HIS A 242 -19.69 4.48 4.46
CA HIS A 242 -20.35 5.76 4.60
C HIS A 242 -19.74 6.80 3.67
N ALA A 243 -18.41 6.94 3.64
CA ALA A 243 -17.72 7.87 2.74
C ALA A 243 -17.99 7.58 1.25
N LEU A 244 -18.07 6.31 0.85
CA LEU A 244 -18.51 5.92 -0.50
C LEU A 244 -19.93 6.37 -0.81
N THR A 245 -20.85 6.18 0.14
CA THR A 245 -22.28 6.53 -0.02
C THR A 245 -22.44 8.05 -0.11
N GLU A 246 -21.75 8.82 0.74
CA GLU A 246 -21.78 10.28 0.73
C GLU A 246 -21.18 10.85 -0.57
N ALA A 247 -20.16 10.19 -1.14
CA ALA A 247 -19.63 10.53 -2.46
C ALA A 247 -20.59 10.20 -3.63
N GLY A 248 -21.69 9.50 -3.37
CA GLY A 248 -22.74 9.19 -4.35
C GLY A 248 -22.67 7.79 -4.97
N PHE A 249 -21.82 6.90 -4.47
CA PHE A 249 -21.77 5.52 -4.95
C PHE A 249 -22.86 4.64 -4.34
N ASP A 250 -23.38 3.72 -5.14
CA ASP A 250 -24.12 2.55 -4.65
C ASP A 250 -23.12 1.46 -4.22
N VAL A 251 -23.04 1.16 -2.93
CA VAL A 251 -22.19 0.07 -2.42
C VAL A 251 -22.87 -1.28 -2.70
N ILE A 252 -22.28 -2.08 -3.61
CA ILE A 252 -22.78 -3.40 -4.00
C ILE A 252 -22.30 -4.48 -3.04
N GLU A 253 -21.03 -4.39 -2.64
CA GLU A 253 -20.35 -5.37 -1.79
C GLU A 253 -19.42 -4.64 -0.84
N GLY A 254 -19.37 -5.07 0.42
CA GLY A 254 -18.39 -4.64 1.41
C GLY A 254 -18.14 -5.77 2.38
N LEU A 255 -16.98 -6.44 2.27
CA LEU A 255 -16.66 -7.59 3.12
C LEU A 255 -15.16 -7.76 3.32
N ASP A 256 -14.79 -8.21 4.52
CA ASP A 256 -13.43 -8.63 4.83
C ASP A 256 -13.12 -9.99 4.19
N ARG A 257 -12.07 -10.03 3.35
CA ARG A 257 -11.68 -11.23 2.62
C ARG A 257 -10.62 -12.07 3.32
N GLU A 258 -10.36 -11.84 4.61
CA GLU A 258 -9.47 -12.71 5.40
C GLU A 258 -9.86 -14.20 5.27
N VAL A 259 -11.16 -14.50 5.27
CA VAL A 259 -11.69 -15.86 5.10
C VAL A 259 -12.05 -16.11 3.64
N THR A 260 -11.34 -17.05 3.00
CA THR A 260 -11.72 -17.60 1.68
C THR A 260 -12.45 -18.92 1.85
N ASP A 261 -13.23 -19.35 0.86
CA ASP A 261 -13.77 -20.71 0.83
C ASP A 261 -12.62 -21.75 0.88
N GLY A 262 -12.51 -22.47 2.00
CA GLY A 262 -11.51 -23.51 2.23
C GLY A 262 -10.41 -23.14 3.23
N PRO A 263 -9.38 -23.99 3.42
CA PRO A 263 -8.27 -23.73 4.32
C PRO A 263 -7.55 -22.42 3.93
N SER A 264 -7.45 -21.49 4.87
CA SER A 264 -6.72 -20.23 4.69
C SER A 264 -5.46 -20.19 5.56
N THR A 265 -4.53 -19.37 5.14
CA THR A 265 -3.34 -18.99 5.91
C THR A 265 -3.52 -17.53 6.34
N PRO A 266 -3.24 -17.18 7.61
CA PRO A 266 -3.36 -15.80 8.06
C PRO A 266 -2.55 -14.85 7.17
N TRP A 267 -3.13 -13.73 6.78
CA TRP A 267 -2.52 -12.77 5.85
C TRP A 267 -1.21 -12.18 6.38
N TYR A 268 -1.04 -12.17 7.71
CA TYR A 268 0.16 -11.70 8.39
C TYR A 268 1.25 -12.76 8.53
N GLN A 269 0.98 -14.04 8.25
CA GLN A 269 1.97 -15.12 8.37
C GLN A 269 3.26 -14.84 7.56
N PRO A 270 3.20 -14.28 6.34
CA PRO A 270 4.40 -13.88 5.60
C PRO A 270 5.26 -12.82 6.32
N MET A 271 4.78 -12.19 7.39
CA MET A 271 5.55 -11.26 8.22
C MET A 271 6.06 -11.91 9.52
N GLU A 272 5.44 -12.99 9.99
CA GLU A 272 5.84 -13.72 11.21
C GLU A 272 7.08 -14.61 11.03
N SER A 273 7.08 -15.44 9.99
CA SER A 273 8.14 -16.43 9.73
C SER A 273 7.92 -17.05 8.36
N ARG A 274 8.72 -16.69 7.36
CA ARG A 274 8.41 -17.09 5.97
C ARG A 274 8.81 -18.54 5.66
N HIS A 275 7.82 -19.43 5.55
CA HIS A 275 7.90 -20.65 4.76
C HIS A 275 8.13 -20.31 3.27
N GLY A 276 9.09 -20.98 2.62
CA GLY A 276 9.33 -20.89 1.16
C GLY A 276 10.80 -20.97 0.72
N THR A 277 11.28 -22.20 0.45
CA THR A 277 12.53 -22.64 -0.21
C THR A 277 13.89 -22.30 0.45
N LEU A 278 14.79 -23.30 0.41
CA LEU A 278 16.03 -23.51 1.19
C LEU A 278 17.13 -22.42 1.08
N GLY A 279 16.96 -21.37 0.29
CA GLY A 279 18.02 -20.38 0.01
C GLY A 279 18.09 -19.17 0.95
N ASN A 280 16.98 -18.71 1.56
CA ASN A 280 16.98 -17.50 2.40
C ASN A 280 16.78 -17.77 3.90
N ALA A 281 17.07 -18.97 4.40
CA ALA A 281 16.66 -19.42 5.73
C ALA A 281 17.30 -18.65 6.92
N LEU A 282 18.52 -18.10 6.80
CA LEU A 282 19.21 -17.44 7.93
C LEU A 282 18.65 -16.08 8.33
N HIS A 283 18.00 -15.33 7.43
CA HIS A 283 17.41 -14.02 7.75
C HIS A 283 16.01 -14.11 8.38
N ARG A 284 15.49 -15.34 8.57
CA ARG A 284 14.07 -15.63 8.88
C ARG A 284 13.76 -15.90 10.35
N LEU A 285 14.74 -15.72 11.22
CA LEU A 285 14.58 -15.77 12.67
C LEU A 285 14.78 -14.35 13.24
N PRO A 286 14.31 -14.01 14.45
CA PRO A 286 14.53 -12.68 15.04
C PRO A 286 16.01 -12.26 15.05
N TRP A 287 16.93 -13.22 15.19
CA TRP A 287 18.36 -12.99 15.05
C TRP A 287 18.81 -12.73 13.61
N GLY A 288 18.11 -13.28 12.63
CA GLY A 288 18.30 -13.05 11.20
C GLY A 288 17.93 -11.63 10.77
N ARG A 289 16.80 -11.08 11.28
CA ARG A 289 16.41 -9.66 11.08
C ARG A 289 17.46 -8.73 11.68
N LYS A 290 17.89 -9.01 12.91
CA LYS A 290 19.02 -8.32 13.56
C LYS A 290 20.32 -8.45 12.76
N ALA A 291 20.60 -9.61 12.16
CA ALA A 291 21.77 -9.81 11.32
C ALA A 291 21.69 -9.04 9.98
N VAL A 292 20.51 -8.91 9.36
CA VAL A 292 20.32 -8.04 8.18
C VAL A 292 20.62 -6.59 8.56
N ILE A 293 20.04 -6.10 9.66
CA ILE A 293 20.24 -4.72 10.11
C ILE A 293 21.72 -4.49 10.46
N ALA A 294 22.38 -5.42 11.16
CA ALA A 294 23.80 -5.34 11.48
C ALA A 294 24.68 -5.38 10.22
N GLY A 295 24.35 -6.24 9.25
CA GLY A 295 25.03 -6.33 7.97
C GLY A 295 24.88 -5.06 7.14
N LEU A 296 23.68 -4.45 7.13
CA LEU A 296 23.45 -3.16 6.48
C LEU A 296 24.24 -2.04 7.16
N ARG A 297 24.27 -1.98 8.50
CA ARG A 297 25.13 -1.01 9.22
C ARG A 297 26.60 -1.16 8.86
N ALA A 298 27.11 -2.40 8.78
CA ALA A 298 28.47 -2.65 8.33
C ALA A 298 28.68 -2.20 6.87
N ALA A 299 27.71 -2.47 5.99
CA ALA A 299 27.72 -2.04 4.59
C ALA A 299 27.67 -0.51 4.43
N GLU A 300 27.02 0.22 5.34
CA GLU A 300 27.01 1.69 5.41
C GLU A 300 28.38 2.24 5.81
N VAL A 301 29.06 1.62 6.79
CA VAL A 301 30.42 2.02 7.24
C VAL A 301 31.42 1.92 6.09
N VAL A 302 31.36 0.85 5.29
CA VAL A 302 32.22 0.69 4.11
C VAL A 302 31.69 1.40 2.86
N ARG A 303 30.64 2.22 2.98
CA ARG A 303 30.00 3.01 1.91
C ARG A 303 29.47 2.18 0.73
N LEU A 304 29.18 0.90 0.97
CA LEU A 304 28.51 0.06 -0.01
C LEU A 304 27.05 0.49 -0.15
N PHE A 305 26.36 0.69 0.97
CA PHE A 305 25.00 1.24 1.06
C PHE A 305 25.04 2.71 1.53
N PRO A 306 24.08 3.55 1.11
CA PRO A 306 23.95 4.90 1.66
C PRO A 306 23.60 4.86 3.15
N GLN A 307 24.10 5.84 3.90
CA GLN A 307 23.78 6.05 5.32
C GLN A 307 22.26 6.16 5.53
N GLY A 308 21.75 5.59 6.63
CA GLY A 308 20.33 5.58 7.00
C GLY A 308 19.52 4.40 6.42
N SER A 309 20.08 3.58 5.52
CA SER A 309 19.45 2.37 4.98
C SER A 309 19.04 1.38 6.09
N ALA A 310 19.88 1.20 7.11
CA ALA A 310 19.60 0.33 8.25
C ALA A 310 18.54 0.91 9.21
N GLU A 311 18.28 2.21 9.16
CA GLU A 311 17.18 2.85 9.90
C GLU A 311 15.86 2.64 9.18
N VAL A 312 15.83 2.78 7.85
CA VAL A 312 14.65 2.46 7.04
C VAL A 312 14.25 1.00 7.19
N VAL A 313 15.20 0.06 7.15
CA VAL A 313 14.88 -1.35 7.37
C VAL A 313 14.37 -1.61 8.79
N ARG A 314 14.86 -0.89 9.80
CA ARG A 314 14.32 -0.97 11.17
C ARG A 314 12.89 -0.43 11.28
N LEU A 315 12.57 0.64 10.55
CA LEU A 315 11.20 1.16 10.49
C LEU A 315 10.26 0.09 9.92
N LEU A 316 10.60 -0.48 8.76
CA LEU A 316 9.83 -1.58 8.15
C LEU A 316 9.73 -2.81 9.07
N ASP A 317 10.77 -3.05 9.87
CA ASP A 317 10.80 -4.13 10.86
C ASP A 317 9.67 -3.96 11.90
N ARG A 318 9.57 -2.76 12.48
CA ARG A 318 8.52 -2.41 13.44
C ARG A 318 7.14 -2.48 12.81
N THR A 319 6.98 -1.99 11.58
CA THR A 319 5.72 -2.08 10.83
C THR A 319 5.24 -3.52 10.67
N ALA A 320 6.14 -4.45 10.34
CA ALA A 320 5.79 -5.86 10.20
C ALA A 320 5.31 -6.47 11.53
N ASP A 321 5.93 -6.10 12.65
CA ASP A 321 5.53 -6.56 13.98
C ASP A 321 4.15 -5.99 14.37
N ALA A 322 3.86 -4.72 14.03
CA ALA A 322 2.56 -4.09 14.23
C ALA A 322 1.45 -4.79 13.43
N TYR A 323 1.69 -5.10 12.15
CA TYR A 323 0.75 -5.87 11.33
C TYR A 323 0.46 -7.26 11.92
N VAL A 324 1.50 -7.98 12.37
CA VAL A 324 1.35 -9.27 13.02
C VAL A 324 0.53 -9.16 14.31
N ALA A 325 0.79 -8.13 15.11
CA ALA A 325 0.04 -7.89 16.34
C ALA A 325 -1.44 -7.62 16.04
N GLY A 326 -1.74 -6.71 15.10
CA GLY A 326 -3.11 -6.37 14.69
C GLY A 326 -3.87 -7.54 14.09
N GLY A 327 -3.22 -8.35 13.26
CA GLY A 327 -3.82 -9.56 12.71
C GLY A 327 -4.04 -10.67 13.74
N LYS A 328 -3.13 -10.86 14.70
CA LYS A 328 -3.28 -11.84 15.78
C LYS A 328 -4.39 -11.50 16.76
N THR A 329 -4.57 -10.22 17.06
CA THR A 329 -5.67 -9.77 17.91
C THR A 329 -6.99 -9.71 17.15
N GLY A 330 -6.95 -9.76 15.80
CA GLY A 330 -8.13 -9.67 14.95
C GLY A 330 -8.70 -8.24 14.83
N ILE A 331 -8.05 -7.23 15.42
CA ILE A 331 -8.54 -5.84 15.44
C ILE A 331 -8.27 -5.08 14.15
N PHE A 332 -7.42 -5.63 13.28
CA PHE A 332 -6.98 -4.99 12.04
C PHE A 332 -6.96 -6.00 10.89
N THR A 333 -7.43 -5.56 9.72
CA THR A 333 -7.33 -6.31 8.47
C THR A 333 -6.91 -5.38 7.32
N PRO A 334 -5.99 -5.81 6.44
CA PRO A 334 -5.73 -5.14 5.16
C PRO A 334 -6.61 -5.70 4.03
N LEU A 335 -7.58 -6.56 4.35
CA LEU A 335 -8.33 -7.35 3.37
C LEU A 335 -9.81 -6.94 3.28
N TYR A 336 -10.19 -5.80 3.87
CA TYR A 336 -11.51 -5.22 3.62
C TYR A 336 -11.61 -4.81 2.15
N CYS A 337 -12.53 -5.42 1.42
CA CYS A 337 -12.74 -5.12 0.01
C CYS A 337 -14.17 -4.63 -0.22
N PHE A 338 -14.32 -3.69 -1.14
CA PHE A 338 -15.62 -3.21 -1.59
C PHE A 338 -15.76 -3.23 -3.11
N LEU A 339 -17.01 -3.35 -3.57
CA LEU A 339 -17.41 -3.08 -4.94
C LEU A 339 -18.51 -2.02 -4.89
N ALA A 340 -18.31 -0.92 -5.58
CA ALA A 340 -19.24 0.20 -5.61
C ALA A 340 -19.55 0.59 -7.06
N ARG A 341 -20.73 1.14 -7.31
CA ARG A 341 -21.19 1.58 -8.63
C ARG A 341 -21.53 3.05 -8.61
N LYS A 342 -21.05 3.79 -9.61
CA LYS A 342 -21.57 5.12 -9.90
C LYS A 342 -22.94 4.96 -10.58
N PRO A 343 -24.04 5.54 -10.05
CA PRO A 343 -25.35 5.47 -10.67
C PRO A 343 -25.36 5.96 -12.14
N LEU A 344 -26.40 5.58 -12.89
CA LEU A 344 -26.57 5.95 -14.31
C LEU A 344 -26.94 7.41 -14.53
#